data_AF-A0A067M8D5-F1
#
_entry.id   AF-A0A067M8D5-F1
#
_cell.length_a   1.000
_cell.length_b   1.000
_cell.length_c   1.000
_cell.angle_alpha   90.00
_cell.angle_beta   90.00
_cell.angle_gamma   90.00
#
_symmetry.space_group_name_H-M   'P 1'
#
loop_
_entity.id
_entity.type
_entity.pdbx_description
1 polymer ?
#
loop_
_entity_poly.entity_id
_entity_poly.type
_entity_poly.pdbx_seq_one_letter_code
_entity_poly.pdbx_strand_id
1 'polypeptide(L)'
;MASESFRARLARDPRYYDPQDFERDGDNGRFGHIDGTKIGQMWPSRRELSEAGVHIPRKAGISGGPHTGSSSVVVSGAYRDDIDYGDVLYYTGAGGRDEDDMYGGPAEQSKDQDFHHPHNHALRASFERNRPVRVIRAVIHGGGKMYRYDGLYDVKSADLVKGESGYAICRFKLVRRKDQGDGGQ
;
A
#
# COMPACT_ATOMS: atom_id res chain seq x y z
N MET A 1 -19.16 -6.04 -17.06
CA MET A 1 -19.39 -5.86 -15.61
C MET A 1 -19.28 -7.22 -14.95
N ALA A 2 -18.12 -7.58 -14.38
CA ALA A 2 -18.02 -8.85 -13.65
C ALA A 2 -18.78 -8.77 -12.32
N SER A 3 -19.55 -9.81 -12.03
CA SER A 3 -20.44 -9.90 -10.86
C SER A 3 -19.64 -9.95 -9.54
N GLU A 4 -20.28 -9.52 -8.45
CA GLU A 4 -19.75 -9.61 -7.08
C GLU A 4 -19.25 -11.03 -6.72
N SER A 5 -19.91 -12.06 -7.26
CA SER A 5 -19.53 -13.47 -7.11
C SER A 5 -18.18 -13.82 -7.77
N PHE A 6 -17.81 -13.13 -8.84
CA PHE A 6 -16.52 -13.30 -9.51
C PHE A 6 -15.39 -12.63 -8.71
N ARG A 7 -15.66 -11.46 -8.12
CA ARG A 7 -14.73 -10.75 -7.22
C ARG A 7 -14.43 -11.55 -5.95
N ALA A 8 -15.46 -12.14 -5.34
CA ALA A 8 -15.31 -13.04 -4.20
C ALA A 8 -14.51 -14.30 -4.55
N ARG A 9 -14.60 -14.81 -5.78
CA ARG A 9 -13.85 -15.97 -6.25
C ARG A 9 -12.36 -15.67 -6.46
N LEU A 10 -12.04 -14.51 -7.04
CA LEU A 10 -10.66 -14.04 -7.26
C LEU A 10 -9.93 -13.66 -5.97
N ALA A 11 -10.64 -13.08 -4.99
CA ALA A 11 -10.10 -12.84 -3.65
C ALA A 11 -9.74 -14.14 -2.91
N ARG A 12 -10.20 -15.31 -3.37
CA ARG A 12 -9.88 -16.62 -2.76
C ARG A 12 -8.90 -17.45 -3.58
N ASP A 13 -8.35 -16.91 -4.68
CA ASP A 13 -7.38 -17.62 -5.50
C ASP A 13 -5.97 -17.49 -4.88
N PRO A 14 -5.39 -18.60 -4.38
CA PRO A 14 -4.11 -18.62 -3.64
C PRO A 14 -2.91 -18.15 -4.46
N ARG A 15 -3.05 -17.95 -5.77
CA ARG A 15 -2.02 -17.37 -6.65
C ARG A 15 -1.96 -15.84 -6.60
N TYR A 16 -3.01 -15.20 -6.10
CA TYR A 16 -3.16 -13.74 -6.09
C TYR A 16 -3.28 -13.19 -4.67
N TYR A 17 -3.97 -13.92 -3.81
CA TYR A 17 -4.12 -13.66 -2.38
C TYR A 17 -4.08 -14.99 -1.65
N ASP A 18 -3.29 -15.14 -0.58
CA ASP A 18 -3.54 -16.26 0.32
C ASP A 18 -4.90 -16.00 0.96
N PRO A 19 -5.88 -16.93 0.92
CA PRO A 19 -7.14 -16.74 1.63
C PRO A 19 -6.94 -16.37 3.12
N GLN A 20 -5.83 -16.80 3.73
CA GLN A 20 -5.43 -16.39 5.07
C GLN A 20 -5.05 -14.91 5.18
N ASP A 21 -4.64 -14.23 4.10
CA ASP A 21 -4.33 -12.79 4.08
C ASP A 21 -5.58 -11.92 4.31
N PHE A 22 -6.79 -12.47 4.09
CA PHE A 22 -8.08 -11.80 4.35
C PHE A 22 -8.71 -12.20 5.69
N GLU A 23 -8.38 -13.38 6.21
CA GLU A 23 -8.82 -13.83 7.53
C GLU A 23 -7.90 -13.33 8.65
N ARG A 24 -6.65 -13.05 8.33
CA ARG A 24 -5.73 -12.30 9.19
C ARG A 24 -5.87 -10.85 8.81
N ASP A 25 -6.05 -9.95 9.77
CA ASP A 25 -5.51 -8.60 9.58
C ASP A 25 -4.05 -8.84 9.17
N GLY A 26 -3.67 -8.58 7.91
CA GLY A 26 -2.51 -9.25 7.28
C GLY A 26 -1.17 -9.09 8.02
N ASP A 27 -1.10 -8.18 8.98
CA ASP A 27 0.01 -7.89 9.88
C ASP A 27 -0.19 -8.36 11.34
N ASN A 28 -1.28 -9.08 11.66
CA ASN A 28 -1.81 -9.34 13.00
C ASN A 28 -1.90 -8.06 13.87
N GLY A 29 -2.15 -6.90 13.26
CA GLY A 29 -2.13 -5.61 13.93
C GLY A 29 -0.72 -5.13 14.30
N ARG A 30 0.33 -5.63 13.64
CA ARG A 30 1.72 -5.18 13.89
C ARG A 30 1.99 -3.85 13.18
N PHE A 31 1.69 -2.77 13.90
CA PHE A 31 2.00 -1.39 13.52
C PHE A 31 3.39 -0.96 13.99
N GLY A 32 3.96 0.04 13.33
CA GLY A 32 5.28 0.57 13.67
C GLY A 32 6.43 -0.18 12.98
N HIS A 33 7.64 -0.01 13.53
CA HIS A 33 8.84 -0.67 13.03
C HIS A 33 8.77 -2.19 13.22
N ILE A 34 9.47 -2.92 12.36
CA ILE A 34 9.69 -4.36 12.52
C ILE A 34 11.05 -4.57 13.18
N ASP A 35 11.10 -5.42 14.20
CA ASP A 35 12.35 -5.72 14.92
C ASP A 35 13.44 -6.21 13.96
N GLY A 36 14.66 -5.71 14.15
CA GLY A 36 15.80 -6.05 13.29
C GLY A 36 15.81 -5.34 11.92
N THR A 37 14.84 -4.46 11.64
CA THR A 37 14.85 -3.65 10.42
C THR A 37 15.30 -2.22 10.69
N LYS A 38 15.94 -1.60 9.70
CA LYS A 38 16.38 -0.20 9.75
C LYS A 38 15.82 0.61 8.59
N ILE A 39 15.58 1.90 8.83
CA ILE A 39 15.26 2.83 7.74
C ILE A 39 16.42 2.82 6.74
N GLY A 40 16.09 2.82 5.45
CA GLY A 40 17.05 2.68 4.35
C GLY A 40 17.38 1.23 3.97
N GLN A 41 16.95 0.24 4.76
CA GLN A 41 17.12 -1.17 4.38
C GLN A 41 16.34 -1.49 3.11
N MET A 42 16.94 -2.32 2.25
CA MET A 42 16.39 -2.69 0.95
C MET A 42 16.20 -4.20 0.82
N TRP A 43 15.15 -4.60 0.11
CA TRP A 43 14.88 -5.97 -0.30
C TRP A 43 14.81 -6.04 -1.83
N PRO A 44 15.37 -7.08 -2.47
CA PRO A 44 15.38 -7.18 -3.94
C PRO A 44 14.02 -7.60 -4.51
N SER A 45 13.10 -8.11 -3.69
CA SER A 45 11.79 -8.58 -4.17
C SER A 45 10.65 -8.32 -3.17
N ARG A 46 9.41 -8.26 -3.68
CA ARG A 46 8.19 -8.21 -2.84
C ARG A 46 8.02 -9.47 -2.00
N ARG A 47 8.58 -10.60 -2.44
CA ARG A 47 8.59 -11.85 -1.67
C ARG A 47 9.47 -11.71 -0.43
N GLU A 48 10.70 -11.24 -0.59
CA GLU A 48 11.63 -11.07 0.54
C GLU A 48 11.17 -9.96 1.50
N LEU A 49 10.55 -8.90 0.98
CA LEU A 49 9.92 -7.86 1.80
C LEU A 49 8.77 -8.42 2.67
N SER A 50 8.00 -9.36 2.11
CA SER A 50 6.90 -10.08 2.77
C SER A 50 7.43 -11.05 3.83
N GLU A 51 8.45 -11.85 3.48
CA GLU A 51 9.12 -12.79 4.40
C GLU A 51 9.80 -12.05 5.57
N ALA A 52 10.30 -10.83 5.35
CA ALA A 52 10.84 -9.97 6.41
C ALA A 52 9.75 -9.33 7.30
N GLY A 53 8.46 -9.49 6.99
CA GLY A 53 7.36 -8.94 7.77
C GLY A 53 7.11 -7.44 7.59
N VAL A 54 7.87 -6.76 6.72
CA VAL A 54 7.79 -5.30 6.54
C VAL A 54 6.56 -4.91 5.73
N HIS A 55 6.22 -5.68 4.70
CA HIS A 55 5.00 -5.53 3.92
C HIS A 55 4.52 -6.90 3.43
N ILE A 56 3.50 -7.43 4.10
CA ILE A 56 3.08 -8.83 3.95
C ILE A 56 2.54 -9.17 2.56
N PRO A 57 1.71 -8.33 1.90
CA PRO A 57 1.23 -8.63 0.56
C PRO A 57 2.35 -8.67 -0.47
N ARG A 58 2.39 -9.70 -1.31
CA ARG A 58 3.40 -9.82 -2.39
C ARG A 58 3.06 -8.98 -3.63
N LYS A 59 1.80 -8.55 -3.77
CA LYS A 59 1.31 -7.78 -4.93
C LYS A 59 0.68 -6.46 -4.52
N ALA A 60 -0.34 -6.49 -3.65
CA ALA A 60 -1.10 -5.30 -3.25
C ALA A 60 -0.23 -4.19 -2.67
N GLY A 61 -0.49 -2.94 -3.07
CA GLY A 61 0.25 -1.77 -2.60
C GLY A 61 0.00 -1.43 -1.14
N ILE A 62 -1.16 -1.81 -0.59
CA ILE A 62 -1.58 -1.52 0.79
C ILE A 62 -1.64 -2.85 1.57
N SER A 63 -1.15 -2.86 2.80
CA SER A 63 -1.22 -3.97 3.75
C SER A 63 -2.05 -3.61 4.96
N GLY A 64 -2.90 -4.53 5.42
CA GLY A 64 -3.72 -4.39 6.63
C GLY A 64 -5.21 -4.63 6.37
N GLY A 65 -6.03 -4.46 7.40
CA GLY A 65 -7.46 -4.78 7.38
C GLY A 65 -8.37 -3.56 7.58
N PRO A 66 -9.61 -3.58 7.07
CA PRO A 66 -10.57 -2.48 7.23
C PRO A 66 -10.92 -2.17 8.69
N HIS A 67 -10.86 -3.17 9.57
CA HIS A 67 -11.21 -3.02 10.99
C HIS A 67 -10.03 -2.58 11.86
N THR A 68 -8.81 -2.99 11.49
CA THR A 68 -7.58 -2.71 12.24
C THR A 68 -6.87 -1.46 11.78
N GLY A 69 -6.82 -1.24 10.47
CA GLY A 69 -6.01 -0.20 9.82
C GLY A 69 -4.97 -0.81 8.89
N SER A 70 -4.32 0.04 8.11
CA SER A 70 -3.16 -0.31 7.29
C SER A 70 -1.86 -0.15 8.06
N SER A 71 -0.99 -1.18 8.07
CA SER A 71 0.34 -1.09 8.68
C SER A 71 1.45 -0.71 7.72
N SER A 72 1.29 -0.92 6.41
CA SER A 72 2.29 -0.57 5.42
C SER A 72 1.74 -0.31 4.03
N VAL A 73 2.45 0.54 3.29
CA VAL A 73 2.20 0.82 1.87
C VAL A 73 3.48 0.75 1.05
N VAL A 74 3.34 0.35 -0.22
CA VAL A 74 4.40 0.37 -1.22
C VAL A 74 4.09 1.43 -2.28
N VAL A 75 5.05 2.34 -2.48
CA VAL A 75 5.06 3.33 -3.56
C VAL A 75 5.93 2.78 -4.68
N SER A 76 5.32 2.36 -5.79
CA SER A 76 6.01 1.70 -6.90
C SER A 76 5.98 2.47 -8.22
N GLY A 77 5.37 3.65 -8.24
CA GLY A 77 5.10 4.42 -9.46
C GLY A 77 3.99 3.81 -10.32
N ALA A 78 3.15 2.95 -9.74
CA ALA A 78 2.07 2.28 -10.46
C ALA A 78 0.88 3.21 -10.73
N TYR A 79 0.71 4.30 -9.97
CA TYR A 79 -0.38 5.26 -10.11
C TYR A 79 0.20 6.61 -10.56
N ARG A 80 -0.40 7.18 -11.62
CA ARG A 80 0.01 8.48 -12.15
C ARG A 80 -0.26 9.62 -11.15
N ASP A 81 -1.34 9.49 -10.38
CA ASP A 81 -1.78 10.46 -9.40
C ASP A 81 -0.97 10.49 -8.09
N ASP A 82 0.03 9.60 -7.94
CA ASP A 82 0.93 9.61 -6.78
C ASP A 82 1.86 10.83 -6.85
N ILE A 83 1.96 11.58 -5.75
CA ILE A 83 2.88 12.71 -5.62
C ILE A 83 3.77 12.51 -4.40
N ASP A 84 5.07 12.33 -4.62
CA ASP A 84 6.03 11.98 -3.59
C ASP A 84 7.07 13.10 -3.36
N TYR A 85 6.96 13.78 -2.23
CA TYR A 85 7.89 14.82 -1.79
C TYR A 85 8.86 14.30 -0.70
N GLY A 86 9.03 12.98 -0.58
CA GLY A 86 9.83 12.38 0.50
C GLY A 86 9.06 12.35 1.81
N ASP A 87 9.11 13.43 2.58
CA ASP A 87 8.45 13.51 3.90
C ASP A 87 6.93 13.65 3.81
N VAL A 88 6.42 14.07 2.65
CA VAL A 88 4.99 14.14 2.36
C VAL A 88 4.71 13.33 1.11
N LEU A 89 3.76 12.41 1.22
CA LEU A 89 3.32 11.55 0.12
C LEU A 89 1.81 11.73 -0.05
N TYR A 90 1.39 12.04 -1.27
CA TYR A 90 0.00 11.91 -1.70
C TYR A 90 -0.14 10.57 -2.41
N TYR A 91 -0.72 9.61 -1.73
CA TYR A 91 -0.85 8.23 -2.18
C TYR A 91 -2.24 7.97 -2.76
N THR A 92 -2.28 7.27 -3.89
CA THR A 92 -3.53 6.88 -4.56
C THR A 92 -4.01 5.53 -4.04
N GLY A 93 -5.29 5.44 -3.72
CA GLY A 93 -5.94 4.22 -3.26
C GLY A 93 -5.93 3.11 -4.30
N ALA A 94 -6.31 1.92 -3.86
CA ALA A 94 -6.47 0.76 -4.73
C ALA A 94 -7.81 0.80 -5.50
N GLY A 95 -7.82 0.14 -6.65
CA GLY A 95 -9.02 -0.14 -7.42
C GLY A 95 -9.29 0.86 -8.54
N GLY A 96 -10.46 0.69 -9.16
CA GLY A 96 -10.93 1.48 -10.30
C GLY A 96 -10.11 1.36 -11.60
N ARG A 97 -9.36 0.27 -11.73
CA ARG A 97 -8.72 -0.16 -12.98
C ARG A 97 -9.44 -1.38 -13.55
N ASP A 98 -9.27 -1.60 -14.84
CA ASP A 98 -9.76 -2.82 -15.50
C ASP A 98 -8.86 -4.02 -15.19
N GLU A 99 -9.49 -5.18 -15.24
CA GLU A 99 -9.11 -6.40 -14.52
C GLU A 99 -7.82 -7.09 -15.03
N ASP A 100 -7.15 -6.52 -16.05
CA ASP A 100 -5.86 -7.00 -16.57
C ASP A 100 -4.63 -6.54 -15.76
N ASP A 101 -4.82 -5.74 -14.71
CA ASP A 101 -3.73 -5.36 -13.78
C ASP A 101 -3.34 -6.48 -12.78
N MET A 102 -3.77 -7.72 -13.07
CA MET A 102 -3.42 -8.95 -12.34
C MET A 102 -1.90 -9.25 -12.33
N TYR A 103 -1.14 -8.54 -13.17
CA TYR A 103 0.31 -8.64 -13.32
C TYR A 103 1.11 -7.48 -12.70
N GLY A 104 0.46 -6.53 -12.02
CA GLY A 104 1.16 -5.43 -11.32
C GLY A 104 1.89 -4.49 -12.27
N GLY A 105 1.23 -4.18 -13.39
CA GLY A 105 1.72 -3.25 -14.40
C GLY A 105 1.15 -1.84 -14.19
N PRO A 106 1.56 -0.87 -15.00
CA PRO A 106 0.85 0.39 -15.10
C PRO A 106 -0.47 0.14 -15.86
N ALA A 107 -1.58 -0.09 -15.14
CA ALA A 107 -2.91 -0.01 -15.75
C ALA A 107 -3.53 1.36 -15.48
N GLU A 108 -4.12 1.93 -16.53
CA GLU A 108 -4.82 3.20 -16.45
C GLU A 108 -6.11 3.07 -15.64
N GLN A 109 -6.48 4.14 -14.95
CA GLN A 109 -7.73 4.23 -14.22
C GLN A 109 -8.90 4.23 -15.23
N SER A 110 -9.88 3.34 -15.05
CA SER A 110 -11.02 3.13 -15.97
C SER A 110 -12.39 3.39 -15.33
N LYS A 111 -12.44 3.56 -14.01
CA LYS A 111 -13.65 3.84 -13.23
C LYS A 111 -13.32 4.47 -11.88
N ASP A 112 -14.34 5.01 -11.23
CA ASP A 112 -14.21 5.61 -9.91
C ASP A 112 -13.74 4.60 -8.86
N GLN A 113 -12.84 5.05 -7.98
CA GLN A 113 -12.51 4.36 -6.73
C GLN A 113 -13.52 4.74 -5.63
N ASP A 114 -13.54 3.93 -4.58
CA ASP A 114 -14.38 4.15 -3.42
C ASP A 114 -13.68 3.69 -2.13
N PHE A 115 -14.17 4.20 -0.99
CA PHE A 115 -13.67 3.83 0.34
C PHE A 115 -14.26 2.51 0.88
N HIS A 116 -15.20 1.87 0.18
CA HIS A 116 -15.67 0.51 0.51
C HIS A 116 -14.68 -0.56 0.04
N HIS A 117 -13.79 -0.24 -0.91
CA HIS A 117 -12.67 -1.11 -1.28
C HIS A 117 -11.82 -1.44 -0.02
N PRO A 118 -11.58 -2.73 0.30
CA PRO A 118 -10.99 -3.14 1.58
C PRO A 118 -9.67 -2.43 1.93
N HIS A 119 -8.78 -2.28 0.96
CA HIS A 119 -7.51 -1.57 1.16
C HIS A 119 -7.67 -0.06 1.42
N ASN A 120 -8.60 0.59 0.73
CA ASN A 120 -8.87 2.03 0.92
C ASN A 120 -9.48 2.25 2.30
N HIS A 121 -10.40 1.35 2.69
CA HIS A 121 -10.96 1.34 4.03
C HIS A 121 -9.88 1.13 5.10
N ALA A 122 -8.93 0.20 4.90
CA ALA A 122 -7.83 -0.03 5.84
C ALA A 122 -6.94 1.22 6.03
N LEU A 123 -6.59 1.91 4.95
CA LEU A 123 -5.75 3.11 5.05
C LEU A 123 -6.52 4.29 5.68
N ARG A 124 -7.81 4.42 5.38
CA ARG A 124 -8.71 5.36 6.07
C ARG A 124 -8.85 5.04 7.56
N ALA A 125 -8.94 3.76 7.91
CA ALA A 125 -8.96 3.30 9.29
C ALA A 125 -7.68 3.68 10.06
N SER A 126 -6.52 3.72 9.40
CA SER A 126 -5.28 4.24 10.01
C SER A 126 -5.30 5.75 10.22
N PHE A 127 -5.91 6.52 9.31
CA PHE A 127 -6.17 7.95 9.52
C PHE A 127 -7.04 8.18 10.76
N GLU A 128 -8.21 7.53 10.81
CA GLU A 128 -9.19 7.70 11.90
C GLU A 128 -8.63 7.30 13.27
N ARG A 129 -7.72 6.31 13.30
CA ARG A 129 -7.12 5.78 14.53
C ARG A 129 -5.70 6.29 14.81
N ASN A 130 -5.18 7.22 14.02
CA ASN A 130 -3.80 7.74 14.13
C ASN A 130 -2.74 6.63 14.18
N ARG A 131 -2.91 5.57 13.38
CA ARG A 131 -1.96 4.44 13.35
C ARG A 131 -0.79 4.74 12.41
N PRO A 132 0.45 4.39 12.80
CA PRO A 132 1.60 4.54 11.92
C PRO A 132 1.53 3.56 10.75
N VAL A 133 1.92 4.04 9.58
CA VAL A 133 2.04 3.28 8.34
C VAL A 133 3.50 3.24 7.91
N ARG A 134 4.08 2.05 7.77
CA ARG A 134 5.41 1.89 7.15
C ARG A 134 5.31 2.25 5.67
N VAL A 135 6.18 3.13 5.18
CA VAL A 135 6.28 3.44 3.75
C VAL A 135 7.49 2.73 3.16
N ILE A 136 7.25 2.02 2.07
CA ILE A 136 8.27 1.31 1.31
C ILE A 136 8.28 1.90 -0.11
N ARG A 137 9.44 2.32 -0.61
CA ARG A 137 9.59 2.85 -1.97
C ARG A 137 10.29 1.85 -2.88
N ALA A 138 9.76 1.66 -4.08
CA ALA A 138 10.50 0.98 -5.13
C ALA A 138 11.57 1.93 -5.69
N VAL A 139 12.83 1.52 -5.68
CA VAL A 139 13.98 2.31 -6.14
C VAL A 139 14.80 1.50 -7.14
N ILE A 140 15.51 2.17 -8.04
CA ILE A 140 16.51 1.52 -8.90
C ILE A 140 17.85 1.56 -8.18
N HIS A 141 18.43 0.40 -7.90
CA HIS A 141 19.73 0.25 -7.25
C HIS A 141 20.48 -0.94 -7.85
N GLY A 142 21.77 -0.75 -8.17
CA GLY A 142 22.59 -1.81 -8.77
C GLY A 142 22.07 -2.36 -10.12
N GLY A 143 21.31 -1.55 -10.87
CA GLY A 143 20.71 -1.95 -12.15
C GLY A 143 19.39 -2.73 -12.02
N GLY A 144 18.88 -2.95 -10.81
CA GLY A 144 17.61 -3.64 -10.55
C GLY A 144 16.65 -2.81 -9.70
N LYS A 145 15.36 -3.20 -9.72
CA LYS A 145 14.35 -2.66 -8.81
C LYS A 145 14.54 -3.29 -7.42
N MET A 146 14.64 -2.46 -6.39
CA MET A 146 14.65 -2.86 -4.98
C MET A 146 13.54 -2.13 -4.22
N TYR A 147 13.20 -2.60 -3.03
CA TYR A 147 12.16 -2.04 -2.17
C TYR A 147 12.82 -1.53 -0.89
N ARG A 148 12.84 -0.21 -0.68
CA ARG A 148 13.50 0.44 0.46
C ARG A 148 12.50 0.86 1.52
N TYR A 149 12.74 0.53 2.78
CA TYR A 149 11.91 1.00 3.90
C TYR A 149 12.29 2.42 4.30
N ASP A 150 11.36 3.38 4.20
CA ASP A 150 11.60 4.81 4.40
C ASP A 150 11.01 5.36 5.71
N GLY A 151 10.63 4.46 6.62
CA GLY A 151 10.13 4.79 7.95
C GLY A 151 8.61 4.83 8.07
N LEU A 152 8.14 5.35 9.20
CA LEU A 152 6.74 5.47 9.57
C LEU A 152 6.16 6.81 9.15
N TYR A 153 4.93 6.78 8.68
CA TYR A 153 4.16 7.93 8.28
C TYR A 153 2.81 7.89 8.98
N ASP A 154 2.27 9.06 9.27
CA ASP A 154 0.87 9.20 9.67
C ASP A 154 0.04 9.58 8.46
N VAL A 155 -1.12 8.95 8.31
CA VAL A 155 -2.14 9.44 7.39
C VAL A 155 -2.77 10.69 8.01
N LYS A 156 -2.75 11.82 7.29
CA LYS A 156 -3.26 13.12 7.73
C LYS A 156 -4.55 13.54 7.02
N SER A 157 -4.87 12.93 5.88
CA SER A 157 -6.19 13.04 5.25
C SER A 157 -6.50 11.82 4.39
N ALA A 158 -7.79 11.59 4.15
CA ALA A 158 -8.33 10.55 3.28
C ALA A 158 -9.54 11.14 2.52
N ASP A 159 -9.31 11.53 1.27
CA ASP A 159 -10.24 12.35 0.48
C ASP A 159 -10.63 11.63 -0.81
N LEU A 160 -11.88 11.78 -1.26
CA LEU A 160 -12.28 11.37 -2.61
C LEU A 160 -12.12 12.59 -3.54
N VAL A 161 -11.22 12.48 -4.53
CA VAL A 161 -10.88 13.60 -5.42
C VAL A 161 -10.94 13.15 -6.88
N LYS A 162 -11.06 14.10 -7.81
CA LYS A 162 -10.96 13.80 -9.24
C LYS A 162 -9.48 13.58 -9.61
N GLY A 163 -9.15 12.40 -10.11
CA GLY A 163 -7.83 12.06 -10.62
C GLY A 163 -7.57 12.61 -12.02
N GLU A 164 -6.34 12.46 -12.50
CA GLU A 164 -5.89 12.96 -13.81
C GLU A 164 -6.64 12.34 -14.99
N SER A 165 -7.07 11.08 -14.86
CA SER A 165 -7.89 10.37 -15.84
C SER A 165 -9.35 10.84 -15.89
N GLY A 166 -9.76 11.70 -14.95
CA GLY A 166 -11.13 12.19 -14.84
C GLY A 166 -12.05 11.35 -13.94
N TYR A 167 -11.59 10.18 -13.49
CA TYR A 167 -12.30 9.34 -12.51
C TYR A 167 -12.00 9.76 -11.07
N ALA A 168 -12.91 9.45 -10.15
CA ALA A 168 -12.68 9.66 -8.74
C ALA A 168 -11.59 8.69 -8.21
N ILE A 169 -10.69 9.18 -7.37
CA ILE A 169 -9.65 8.41 -6.69
C ILE A 169 -9.71 8.68 -5.19
N CYS A 170 -9.40 7.66 -4.39
CA CYS A 170 -9.15 7.84 -2.96
C CYS A 170 -7.73 8.37 -2.79
N ARG A 171 -7.57 9.62 -2.36
CA ARG A 171 -6.27 10.24 -2.10
C ARG A 171 -5.99 10.26 -0.60
N PHE A 172 -4.80 9.81 -0.24
CA PHE A 172 -4.32 9.81 1.14
C PHE A 172 -3.09 10.70 1.26
N LYS A 173 -3.10 11.65 2.20
CA LYS A 173 -1.90 12.42 2.54
C LYS A 173 -1.17 11.73 3.67
N LEU A 174 0.01 11.16 3.41
CA LEU A 174 0.90 10.59 4.40
C LEU A 174 2.01 11.58 4.74
N VAL A 175 2.32 11.75 6.02
CA VAL A 175 3.38 12.63 6.51
C VAL A 175 4.33 11.83 7.39
N ARG A 176 5.62 11.86 7.08
CA ARG A 176 6.67 11.15 7.82
C ARG A 176 6.68 11.62 9.27
N ARG A 177 6.72 10.68 10.23
CA ARG A 177 6.91 11.07 11.64
C ARG A 177 8.33 11.60 11.82
N LYS A 178 8.50 12.59 12.71
CA LYS A 178 9.81 13.12 13.08
C LYS A 178 10.57 12.12 13.96
N ASP A 179 11.87 12.34 14.10
CA ASP A 179 12.75 11.72 15.11
C ASP A 179 12.81 10.18 15.05
N GLN A 180 12.70 9.60 13.86
CA GLN A 180 12.77 8.14 13.66
C GLN A 180 14.20 7.60 13.48
N GLY A 181 15.21 8.47 13.59
CA GLY A 181 16.58 8.19 13.19
C GLY A 181 16.70 8.14 11.68
N ASP A 182 17.62 8.93 11.12
CA ASP A 182 18.02 8.74 9.73
C ASP A 182 19.02 7.60 9.71
N GLY A 183 18.73 6.55 8.95
CA GLY A 183 19.58 5.37 8.80
C GLY A 183 20.87 5.66 8.04
N GLY A 184 21.68 6.61 8.50
CA GLY A 184 22.94 7.01 7.88
C GLY A 184 24.01 7.39 8.91
N GLN A 185 24.86 6.42 9.23
CA GLN A 185 26.31 6.63 9.25
C GLN A 185 26.90 5.92 8.05
#